data_AF-E6YUA8-F1
#
_entry.id   AF-E6YUA8-F1
#
_cell.length_a   1.000
_cell.length_b   1.000
_cell.length_c   1.000
_cell.angle_alpha   90.00
_cell.angle_beta   90.00
_cell.angle_gamma   90.00
#
_symmetry.space_group_name_H-M   'P 1'
#
loop_
_entity.id
_entity.type
_entity.pdbx_description
1 polymer ?
#
loop_
_entity_poly.entity_id
_entity_poly.type
_entity_poly.pdbx_seq_one_letter_code
_entity_poly.pdbx_strand_id
1 'polypeptide(L)' 'MLKEDGKHDYQLSFVVCSRDFVIGLVRMTLIKIQQRISYLLGLLVVHSDYTNIGVGNSLMHLI' A
#
# COMPACT_ATOMS: atom_id res chain seq x y z
N MET A 1 8.20 -21.30 8.08
CA MET A 1 7.80 -20.00 7.48
C MET A 1 7.92 -20.13 5.97
N LEU A 2 6.80 -20.30 5.26
CA LEU A 2 6.79 -20.12 3.80
C LEU A 2 6.98 -18.62 3.54
N LYS A 3 8.16 -18.23 3.06
CA LYS A 3 8.30 -16.99 2.30
C LYS A 3 7.97 -17.37 0.88
N GLU A 4 6.71 -17.20 0.48
CA GLU A 4 6.39 -17.19 -0.94
C GLU A 4 7.25 -16.11 -1.58
N ASP A 5 7.96 -16.48 -2.63
CA ASP A 5 8.72 -15.59 -3.50
C ASP A 5 7.73 -14.75 -4.35
N GLY A 6 6.85 -14.06 -3.64
CA GLY A 6 5.74 -13.30 -4.19
C GLY A 6 6.31 -12.08 -4.89
N LYS A 7 6.53 -12.22 -6.21
CA LYS A 7 6.79 -11.08 -7.10
C LYS A 7 5.86 -9.94 -6.70
N HIS A 8 6.47 -8.82 -6.36
CA HIS A 8 5.75 -7.64 -5.92
C HIS A 8 4.84 -7.16 -7.06
N ASP A 9 3.54 -7.09 -6.79
CA ASP A 9 2.60 -6.53 -7.76
C ASP A 9 2.61 -5.01 -7.67
N TYR A 10 3.37 -4.39 -8.58
CA TYR A 10 3.44 -2.93 -8.70
C TYR A 10 2.08 -2.32 -9.03
N GLN A 11 1.12 -3.07 -9.58
CA GLN A 11 -0.22 -2.55 -9.87
C GLN A 11 -1.06 -2.36 -8.60
N LEU A 12 -0.67 -3.01 -7.51
CA LEU A 12 -1.34 -2.93 -6.20
C LEU A 12 -0.50 -2.19 -5.16
N SER A 13 0.44 -1.38 -5.64
CA SER A 13 1.35 -0.61 -4.80
C SER A 13 1.30 0.85 -5.22
N PHE A 14 0.93 1.71 -4.29
CA PHE A 14 0.69 3.13 -4.52
C PHE A 14 1.61 3.95 -3.62
N VAL A 15 2.08 5.08 -4.13
CA VAL A 15 2.93 6.02 -3.40
C VAL A 15 2.28 7.39 -3.39
N VAL A 16 2.52 8.15 -2.32
CA VAL A 16 2.22 9.58 -2.27
C VAL A 16 3.55 10.32 -2.28
N CYS A 17 3.67 11.25 -3.22
CA CYS A 17 4.82 12.11 -3.37
C CYS A 17 4.50 13.53 -2.89
N SER A 18 5.45 14.15 -2.21
CA SER A 18 5.47 15.60 -2.00
C SER A 18 6.69 16.16 -2.69
N ARG A 19 6.46 16.99 -3.72
CA ARG A 19 7.48 17.37 -4.70
C ARG A 19 8.10 16.08 -5.29
N ASP A 20 9.41 15.90 -5.16
CA ASP A 20 10.16 14.76 -5.68
C ASP A 20 10.44 13.67 -4.62
N PHE A 21 9.86 13.80 -3.42
CA PHE A 21 10.07 12.84 -2.33
C PHE A 21 8.87 11.94 -2.13
N VAL A 22 9.11 10.62 -2.08
CA VAL A 22 8.10 9.65 -1.65
C VAL A 22 7.94 9.79 -0.13
N ILE A 23 6.75 10.25 0.29
CA ILE A 23 6.45 10.52 1.70
C ILE A 23 5.50 9.50 2.32
N GLY A 24 4.95 8.60 1.50
CA GLY A 24 4.14 7.49 1.97
C GLY A 24 3.88 6.49 0.88
N LEU A 25 3.50 5.28 1.28
CA LEU A 25 3.13 4.21 0.37
C LEU A 25 2.10 3.29 1.01
N VAL A 26 1.28 2.69 0.15
CA VAL A 26 0.41 1.58 0.50
C VAL A 26 0.62 0.43 -0.48
N ARG A 27 0.64 -0.80 0.04
CA ARG A 27 0.69 -2.03 -0.73
C ARG A 27 -0.51 -2.88 -0.37
N MET A 28 -1.15 -3.41 -1.40
CA MET A 28 -2.15 -4.46 -1.28
C MET A 28 -1.65 -5.76 -1.88
N THR A 29 -2.25 -6.86 -1.45
CA THR A 29 -2.07 -8.18 -2.05
C THR A 29 -3.45 -8.69 -2.46
N LEU A 30 -3.61 -9.05 -3.73
CA LEU A 30 -4.83 -9.67 -4.21
C LEU A 30 -5.01 -11.01 -3.47
N ILE A 31 -6.15 -11.18 -2.81
CA ILE A 31 -6.54 -12.44 -2.18
C ILE A 31 -7.75 -13.00 -2.91
N LYS A 32 -7.67 -14.28 -3.27
CA LYS A 32 -8.79 -15.02 -3.86
C LYS A 32 -9.19 -16.12 -2.90
N ILE A 33 -10.36 -15.97 -2.28
CA ILE A 33 -10.92 -16.97 -1.37
C ILE A 33 -12.22 -17.48 -2.00
N GLN A 34 -12.23 -18.76 -2.37
CA GLN A 34 -13.32 -19.37 -3.14
C GLN A 34 -13.63 -18.54 -4.42
N GLN A 35 -14.85 -18.02 -4.52
CA GLN A 35 -15.32 -17.19 -5.64
C GLN A 35 -15.20 -15.68 -5.38
N ARG A 36 -14.68 -15.27 -4.22
CA ARG A 36 -14.50 -13.84 -3.91
C ARG A 36 -13.07 -13.41 -4.15
N ILE A 37 -12.95 -12.28 -4.86
CA ILE A 37 -11.73 -11.51 -4.98
C ILE A 37 -11.79 -10.40 -3.94
N SER A 38 -10.71 -10.21 -3.20
CA SER A 38 -10.56 -9.13 -2.23
C SER A 38 -9.11 -8.68 -2.19
N TYR A 39 -8.83 -7.61 -1.46
CA TYR A 39 -7.48 -7.08 -1.29
C TYR A 39 -7.11 -7.12 0.18
N LEU A 40 -5.95 -7.69 0.48
CA LEU A 40 -5.35 -7.64 1.80
C LEU A 40 -4.40 -6.46 1.87
N LEU A 41 -4.62 -5.57 2.83
CA LEU A 41 -3.70 -4.48 3.13
C LEU A 41 -2.38 -5.08 3.67
N GLY A 42 -1.29 -4.90 2.94
CA GLY A 42 0.01 -5.47 3.29
C GLY A 42 0.90 -4.49 4.05
N LEU A 43 1.24 -3.37 3.42
CA LEU A 43 2.11 -2.35 3.99
C LEU A 43 1.43 -0.99 3.84
N LEU A 44 1.34 -0.23 4.93
CA LEU A 44 0.93 1.18 4.90
C LEU A 44 1.94 1.94 5.73
N VAL A 45 2.74 2.79 5.08
CA VAL A 45 3.84 3.51 5.72
C VAL A 45 3.78 4.97 5.30
N VAL A 46 3.97 5.85 6.27
CA VAL A 46 4.09 7.30 6.08
C VAL A 46 5.39 7.74 6.73
N HIS A 47 6.14 8.59 6.04
CA HIS A 47 7.36 9.18 6.57
C HIS A 47 7.05 9.99 7.84
N SER A 48 7.86 9.85 8.89
CA SER A 48 7.58 10.41 10.23
C SER A 48 7.28 11.90 10.22
N ASP A 49 8.02 12.64 9.40
CA ASP A 49 7.92 14.10 9.29
C ASP A 49 6.61 14.56 8.62
N TYR A 50 5.86 13.63 8.04
CA TYR A 50 4.58 13.84 7.35
C TYR A 50 3.43 13.10 8.07
N THR A 51 3.62 12.80 9.36
CA THR A 51 2.55 12.27 10.21
C THR A 51 1.54 13.37 10.57
N ASN A 52 0.30 12.97 10.88
CA ASN A 52 -0.80 13.87 11.29
C ASN A 52 -1.25 14.94 10.28
N ILE A 53 -0.74 14.93 9.05
CA ILE A 53 -1.21 15.81 7.96
C ILE A 53 -2.13 15.09 6.95
N GLY A 54 -2.54 13.85 7.25
CA GLY A 54 -3.51 13.12 6.46
C GLY A 54 -2.96 12.23 5.32
N VAL A 55 -1.64 12.05 5.18
CA VAL A 55 -1.05 11.21 4.11
C VAL A 55 -1.62 9.80 4.07
N GLY A 56 -1.76 9.15 5.23
CA GLY A 56 -2.34 7.80 5.32
C GLY A 56 -3.80 7.78 4.83
N ASN A 57 -4.57 8.80 5.16
CA ASN A 57 -5.94 8.93 4.68
C ASN A 57 -5.98 9.14 3.16
N SER A 58 -5.09 9.95 2.59
CA SER A 58 -4.96 10.10 1.14
C SER A 58 -4.63 8.79 0.44
N LEU A 59 -3.70 8.00 1.00
CA LEU A 59 -3.37 6.67 0.46
C LEU A 59 -4.58 5.73 0.45
N MET A 60 -5.40 5.74 1.51
CA MET A 60 -6.60 4.91 1.60
C MET A 60 -7.71 5.33 0.63
N HIS A 61 -7.74 6.59 0.19
CA HIS A 61 -8.70 7.05 -0.83
C HIS A 61 -8.28 6.74 -2.27
N LEU A 62 -7.03 6.33 -2.49
CA LEU A 62 -6.53 5.94 -3.81
C LEU A 62 -6.87 4.48 -4.18
N ILE A 63 -7.34 3.69 -3.21
CA ILE A 63 -7.56 2.24 -3.32
C ILE A 63 -9.04 1.86 -3.23
#